data_AF-A0A839RIJ9-F1
#
_entry.id   AF-A0A839RIJ9-F1
#
_cell.length_a   1.000
_cell.length_b   1.000
_cell.length_c   1.000
_cell.angle_alpha   90.00
_cell.angle_beta   90.00
_cell.angle_gamma   90.00
#
_symmetry.space_group_name_H-M   'P 1'
#
loop_
_entity.id
_entity.type
_entity.pdbx_description
1 polymer ?
#
loop_
_entity_poly.entity_id
_entity_poly.type
_entity_poly.pdbx_seq_one_letter_code
_entity_poly.pdbx_strand_id
1 'polypeptide(L)'
;MIADSLRVVARGAILSCGVLGFVRGPGGGEVLVLLSIDQDSSIPPYEQICTQIIELVRQENLPAGCKLPTVRQLAAELGIAPNTVARSYRELEAAGVIETRGRQGSFVAAAGDPTRSRAQTAAVRYVTELRGWGFTDEEISGFVAAALRGLG
;
A
#
# COMPACT_ATOMS: atom_id res chain seq x y z
N MET A 1 13.22 -11.30 -19.90
CA MET A 1 12.82 -9.88 -20.09
C MET A 1 11.98 -9.41 -18.89
N ILE A 2 12.61 -9.26 -17.72
CA ILE A 2 12.02 -8.56 -16.56
C ILE A 2 13.17 -8.25 -15.60
N ALA A 3 13.95 -7.20 -15.89
CA ALA A 3 14.97 -6.64 -15.01
C ALA A 3 15.50 -5.32 -15.61
N ASP A 4 14.67 -4.29 -15.82
CA ASP A 4 15.20 -2.98 -16.25
C ASP A 4 14.34 -1.74 -15.95
N SER A 5 13.64 -1.70 -14.81
CA SER A 5 12.87 -0.49 -14.42
C SER A 5 13.26 0.11 -13.07
N LEU A 6 14.30 -0.38 -12.39
CA LEU A 6 14.70 0.13 -11.07
C LEU A 6 15.60 1.38 -11.11
N ARG A 7 15.65 2.12 -12.24
CA ARG A 7 16.77 3.03 -12.54
C ARG A 7 16.50 4.53 -12.49
N VAL A 8 15.35 5.00 -11.97
CA VAL A 8 15.03 6.45 -12.03
C VAL A 8 14.51 7.01 -10.70
N VAL A 9 15.27 6.93 -9.60
CA VAL A 9 15.29 7.97 -8.53
C VAL A 9 16.62 7.89 -7.75
N ALA A 10 17.75 8.19 -8.40
CA ALA A 10 19.05 8.24 -7.71
C ALA A 10 20.02 9.27 -8.32
N ARG A 11 19.51 10.42 -8.77
CA ARG A 11 20.38 11.52 -9.19
C ARG A 11 19.92 12.84 -8.60
N GLY A 12 20.62 13.25 -7.55
CA GLY A 12 20.76 14.66 -7.18
C GLY A 12 19.74 15.19 -6.18
N ALA A 13 19.77 14.69 -4.93
CA ALA A 13 19.36 15.49 -3.79
C ALA A 13 20.14 15.00 -2.57
N ILE A 14 20.68 15.94 -1.80
CA ILE A 14 21.31 15.69 -0.50
C ILE A 14 20.19 15.14 0.40
N LEU A 15 20.17 13.82 0.61
CA LEU A 15 19.13 13.11 1.35
C LEU A 15 19.28 13.41 2.84
N SER A 16 18.65 14.49 3.29
CA SER A 16 18.35 14.67 4.71
C SER A 16 17.19 13.72 5.04
N CYS A 17 17.51 12.50 5.46
CA CYS A 17 16.61 11.57 6.15
C CYS A 17 15.41 10.97 5.37
N GLY A 18 15.66 10.28 4.24
CA GLY A 18 14.68 9.34 3.68
C GLY A 18 14.82 7.95 4.31
N VAL A 19 13.71 7.31 4.71
CA VAL A 19 13.74 5.96 5.32
C VAL A 19 13.08 4.94 4.41
N LEU A 20 13.81 3.84 4.19
CA LEU A 20 13.36 2.68 3.42
C LEU A 20 12.36 1.89 4.28
N GLY A 21 11.06 2.00 4.00
CA GLY A 21 10.01 1.25 4.69
C GLY A 21 9.54 0.05 3.87
N PHE A 22 9.12 -1.02 4.55
CA PHE A 22 8.49 -2.18 3.91
C PHE A 22 6.99 -2.22 4.24
N VAL A 23 6.15 -2.40 3.22
CA VAL A 23 4.69 -2.50 3.34
C VAL A 23 4.26 -3.89 2.86
N ARG A 24 3.43 -4.60 3.62
CA ARG A 24 3.06 -5.98 3.27
C ARG A 24 1.90 -6.01 2.27
N GLY A 25 2.15 -6.53 1.07
CA GLY A 25 1.18 -6.64 -0.02
C GLY A 25 0.14 -7.75 0.16
N PRO A 26 -0.95 -7.73 -0.64
CA PRO A 26 -2.08 -8.67 -0.54
C PRO A 26 -1.72 -10.16 -0.79
N GLY A 27 -0.52 -10.46 -1.33
CA GLY A 27 0.03 -11.81 -1.49
C GLY A 27 1.08 -12.22 -0.45
N GLY A 28 1.33 -11.39 0.59
CA GLY A 28 2.36 -11.66 1.60
C GLY A 28 3.78 -11.22 1.23
N GLY A 29 4.00 -10.72 0.01
CA GLY A 29 5.26 -10.08 -0.39
C GLY A 29 5.43 -8.69 0.24
N GLU A 30 6.67 -8.29 0.51
CA GLU A 30 6.99 -6.95 1.00
C GLU A 30 7.20 -5.99 -0.18
N VAL A 31 6.46 -4.89 -0.18
CA VAL A 31 6.60 -3.77 -1.10
C VAL A 31 7.54 -2.77 -0.45
N LEU A 32 8.63 -2.45 -1.13
CA LEU A 32 9.59 -1.45 -0.67
C LEU A 32 9.06 -0.06 -1.02
N VAL A 33 8.81 0.76 -0.01
CA VAL A 33 8.22 2.09 -0.17
C VAL A 33 9.12 3.10 0.53
N LEU A 34 9.56 4.11 -0.21
CA LEU A 34 10.34 5.21 0.35
C LEU A 34 9.38 6.32 0.79
N LEU A 35 9.28 6.53 2.10
CA LEU A 35 8.65 7.71 2.69
C LEU A 35 9.73 8.57 3.35
N SER A 36 9.63 9.89 3.23
CA SER A 36 10.58 10.83 3.83
C SER A 36 9.89 12.08 4.34
N ILE A 37 10.44 12.70 5.39
CA ILE A 37 9.98 14.00 5.89
C ILE A 37 11.04 15.05 5.60
N ASP A 38 10.65 16.09 4.88
CA ASP A 38 11.45 17.30 4.75
C ASP A 38 11.17 18.23 5.94
N GLN A 39 12.13 18.35 6.85
CA GLN A 39 12.01 19.18 8.06
C GLN A 39 12.14 20.68 7.77
N ASP A 40 12.72 21.05 6.62
CA ASP A 40 12.91 22.45 6.22
C ASP A 40 11.73 22.98 5.39
N SER A 41 10.80 22.09 5.02
CA SER A 41 9.59 22.43 4.28
C SER A 41 8.59 23.24 5.11
N SER A 42 7.92 24.19 4.45
CA SER A 42 6.77 24.89 5.04
C SER A 42 5.52 24.02 5.17
N ILE A 43 5.52 22.83 4.55
CA ILE A 43 4.41 21.88 4.62
C ILE A 43 4.55 21.07 5.90
N PRO A 44 3.52 21.03 6.78
CA PRO A 44 3.58 20.24 8.00
C PRO A 44 3.82 18.74 7.71
N PRO A 45 4.59 18.01 8.56
CA PRO A 45 4.94 16.62 8.29
C PRO A 45 3.76 15.67 8.08
N TYR A 46 2.61 15.90 8.74
CA TYR A 46 1.43 15.06 8.53
C TYR A 46 0.88 15.17 7.10
N GLU A 47 0.94 16.37 6.52
CA GLU A 47 0.46 16.65 5.16
C GLU A 47 1.43 16.10 4.11
N GLN A 48 2.74 16.14 4.41
CA GLN A 48 3.75 15.46 3.59
C GLN A 48 3.51 13.94 3.52
N ILE A 49 3.16 13.30 4.64
CA ILE A 49 2.81 11.86 4.69
C ILE A 49 1.56 11.58 3.87
N CYS A 50 0.49 12.37 4.05
CA CYS A 50 -0.74 12.20 3.29
C CYS A 50 -0.47 12.28 1.79
N THR A 51 0.25 13.30 1.36
CA THR A 51 0.58 13.54 -0.06
C THR A 51 1.37 12.39 -0.66
N GLN A 52 2.42 11.93 0.02
CA GLN A 52 3.23 10.81 -0.46
C GLN A 52 2.44 9.51 -0.55
N ILE A 53 1.62 9.18 0.45
CA ILE A 53 0.79 7.97 0.42
C ILE A 53 -0.22 8.04 -0.73
N ILE A 54 -0.88 9.18 -0.92
CA ILE A 54 -1.83 9.37 -2.04
C ILE A 54 -1.14 9.15 -3.39
N GLU A 55 0.05 9.72 -3.59
CA GLU A 55 0.80 9.56 -4.84
C GLU A 55 1.27 8.12 -5.06
N LEU A 56 1.70 7.43 -4.00
CA LEU A 56 2.06 6.00 -4.08
C LEU A 56 0.86 5.11 -4.43
N VAL A 57 -0.33 5.42 -3.90
CA VAL A 57 -1.58 4.72 -4.27
C VAL A 57 -1.94 5.03 -5.72
N ARG A 58 -1.85 6.29 -6.17
CA ARG A 58 -2.13 6.70 -7.56
C ARG A 58 -1.22 6.03 -8.57
N GLN A 59 0.05 5.84 -8.23
CA GLN A 59 1.05 5.19 -9.07
C GLN A 59 0.99 3.65 -9.00
N GLU A 60 0.02 3.09 -8.27
CA GLU A 60 -0.12 1.64 -8.00
C GLU A 60 1.08 1.00 -7.26
N ASN A 61 2.03 1.80 -6.77
CA ASN A 61 3.13 1.38 -5.91
C ASN A 61 2.65 0.94 -4.53
N LEU A 62 1.48 1.41 -4.10
CA LEU A 62 0.81 1.01 -2.88
C LEU A 62 -0.60 0.50 -3.24
N PRO A 63 -0.73 -0.77 -3.70
CA PRO A 63 -1.99 -1.27 -4.21
C PRO A 63 -3.04 -1.41 -3.12
N ALA A 64 -4.31 -1.41 -3.52
CA ALA A 64 -5.42 -1.64 -2.61
C ALA A 64 -5.27 -2.96 -1.84
N GLY A 65 -5.63 -2.94 -0.55
CA GLY A 65 -5.45 -4.06 0.36
C GLY A 65 -4.02 -4.23 0.91
N CYS A 66 -3.07 -3.38 0.51
CA CYS A 66 -1.73 -3.37 1.08
C CYS A 66 -1.77 -2.88 2.54
N LYS A 67 -1.10 -3.60 3.45
CA LYS A 67 -1.12 -3.30 4.89
C LYS A 67 -0.07 -2.26 5.23
N LEU A 68 -0.51 -1.10 5.70
CA LEU A 68 0.36 -0.03 6.15
C LEU A 68 1.12 -0.42 7.44
N PRO A 69 2.32 0.15 7.66
CA PRO A 69 2.99 0.05 8.94
C PRO A 69 2.13 0.61 10.07
N THR A 70 2.34 0.12 11.29
CA THR A 70 1.65 0.70 12.46
C THR A 70 2.09 2.14 12.68
N VAL A 71 1.25 2.94 13.34
CA VAL A 71 1.59 4.33 13.72
C VAL A 71 2.94 4.42 14.42
N ARG A 72 3.21 3.52 15.38
CA ARG A 72 4.47 3.52 16.13
C ARG A 72 5.66 3.12 15.28
N GLN A 73 5.47 2.14 14.40
CA GLN A 73 6.52 1.69 13.49
C GLN A 73 6.90 2.80 12.51
N LEU A 74 5.93 3.38 11.80
CA LEU A 74 6.20 4.44 10.83
C LEU A 74 6.78 5.70 11.49
N ALA A 75 6.34 6.02 12.71
CA ALA A 75 6.89 7.14 13.47
C ALA A 75 8.37 6.91 13.85
N ALA A 76 8.72 5.68 14.24
CA ALA A 76 10.10 5.31 14.53
C ALA A 76 10.97 5.31 13.27
N GLU A 77 10.45 4.79 12.15
CA GLU A 77 11.11 4.81 10.86
C GLU A 77 11.37 6.25 10.38
N LEU A 78 10.36 7.12 10.40
CA LEU A 78 10.50 8.51 9.95
C LEU A 78 11.15 9.46 10.96
N GLY A 79 11.40 9.01 12.19
CA GLY A 79 11.97 9.85 13.26
C GLY A 79 11.06 11.01 13.70
N ILE A 80 9.73 10.81 13.70
CA ILE A 80 8.75 11.86 14.04
C ILE A 80 7.81 11.44 15.19
N ALA A 81 7.05 12.39 15.71
CA ALA A 81 6.08 12.13 16.77
C ALA A 81 4.97 11.15 16.29
N PRO A 82 4.61 10.11 17.07
CA PRO A 82 3.52 9.18 16.72
C PRO A 82 2.18 9.85 16.46
N ASN A 83 1.89 10.96 17.15
CA ASN A 83 0.65 11.73 16.94
C ASN A 83 0.55 12.33 15.53
N THR A 84 1.69 12.66 14.91
CA THR A 84 1.76 13.16 13.54
C THR A 84 1.36 12.08 12.54
N VAL A 85 1.89 10.87 12.70
CA VAL A 85 1.48 9.72 11.88
C VAL A 85 0.01 9.37 12.12
N ALA A 86 -0.43 9.33 13.39
CA ALA A 86 -1.82 9.07 13.74
C ALA A 86 -2.79 10.12 13.15
N ARG A 87 -2.36 11.38 13.07
CA ARG A 87 -3.12 12.42 12.36
C ARG A 87 -3.19 12.12 10.87
N SER A 88 -2.05 11.82 10.23
CA SER A 88 -1.97 11.50 8.80
C SER A 88 -2.91 10.35 8.42
N TYR A 89 -2.89 9.26 9.21
CA TYR A 89 -3.77 8.11 8.97
C TYR A 89 -5.24 8.44 9.13
N ARG A 90 -5.61 9.29 10.10
CA ARG A 90 -7.01 9.76 10.25
C ARG A 90 -7.46 10.59 9.05
N GLU A 91 -6.61 11.48 8.53
CA GLU A 91 -6.93 12.28 7.35
C GLU A 91 -7.09 11.38 6.10
N LEU A 92 -6.19 10.43 5.91
CA LEU A 92 -6.26 9.46 4.80
C LEU A 92 -7.48 8.55 4.89
N GLU A 93 -7.88 8.16 6.10
CA GLU A 93 -9.07 7.35 6.34
C GLU A 93 -10.35 8.16 6.08
N ALA A 94 -10.40 9.41 6.54
CA ALA A 94 -11.50 10.33 6.24
C ALA A 94 -11.62 10.60 4.73
N ALA A 95 -10.51 10.63 4.01
CA ALA A 95 -10.46 10.77 2.56
C ALA A 95 -10.73 9.46 1.80
N GLY A 96 -10.93 8.33 2.49
CA GLY A 96 -11.19 7.02 1.87
C GLY A 96 -10.00 6.45 1.10
N VAL A 97 -8.77 6.93 1.37
CA VAL A 97 -7.52 6.42 0.78
C VAL A 97 -7.04 5.18 1.52
N ILE A 98 -7.32 5.11 2.82
CA ILE A 98 -7.00 3.96 3.68
C ILE A 98 -8.25 3.56 4.47
N GLU A 99 -8.24 2.36 5.02
CA GLU A 99 -9.25 1.88 5.96
C GLU A 99 -8.58 1.16 7.15
N THR A 100 -9.11 1.38 8.36
CA THR A 100 -8.64 0.68 9.57
C THR A 100 -9.55 -0.50 9.90
N ARG A 101 -8.96 -1.70 9.96
CA ARG A 101 -9.67 -2.96 10.25
C ARG A 101 -9.44 -3.42 11.70
N GLY A 102 -9.58 -2.49 12.65
CA GLY A 102 -9.38 -2.73 14.08
C GLY A 102 -8.01 -3.34 14.40
N ARG A 103 -7.99 -4.51 15.06
CA ARG A 103 -6.75 -5.22 15.45
C ARG A 103 -5.91 -5.70 14.25
N GLN A 104 -6.49 -5.75 13.05
CA GLN A 104 -5.77 -6.19 11.85
C GLN A 104 -4.82 -5.12 11.30
N GLY A 105 -4.99 -3.85 11.69
CA GLY A 105 -4.20 -2.70 11.25
C GLY A 105 -4.90 -1.86 10.18
N SER A 106 -4.13 -0.99 9.54
CA SER A 106 -4.60 -0.06 8.49
C SER A 106 -4.15 -0.56 7.11
N PHE A 107 -5.02 -0.41 6.12
CA PHE A 107 -4.81 -0.93 4.77
C PHE A 107 -5.15 0.16 3.75
N VAL A 108 -4.48 0.14 2.59
CA VAL A 108 -4.90 0.98 1.46
C VAL A 108 -6.30 0.56 1.04
N ALA A 109 -7.21 1.53 0.99
CA ALA A 109 -8.55 1.32 0.49
C ALA A 109 -8.49 1.08 -1.02
N ALA A 110 -9.42 0.29 -1.55
CA ALA A 110 -9.68 0.32 -2.99
C ALA A 110 -10.33 1.69 -3.29
N ALA A 111 -9.46 2.69 -3.48
CA ALA A 111 -9.76 4.12 -3.45
C ALA A 111 -11.06 4.44 -4.17
N GLY A 112 -12.08 4.88 -3.41
CA GLY A 112 -13.24 5.67 -3.87
C GLY A 112 -14.10 5.15 -5.04
N ASP A 113 -13.70 4.09 -5.73
CA ASP A 113 -14.41 3.42 -6.81
C ASP A 113 -15.07 2.17 -6.20
N PRO A 114 -16.37 2.23 -5.92
CA PRO A 114 -17.10 1.10 -5.36
C PRO A 114 -16.99 -0.13 -6.27
N THR A 115 -16.78 0.05 -7.57
CA THR A 115 -16.62 -1.04 -8.54
C THR A 115 -15.29 -1.75 -8.33
N ARG A 116 -14.17 -1.00 -8.30
CA ARG A 116 -12.85 -1.58 -8.02
C ARG A 116 -12.79 -2.19 -6.61
N SER A 117 -13.42 -1.56 -5.62
CA SER A 117 -13.53 -2.11 -4.27
C SER A 117 -14.30 -3.43 -4.24
N ARG A 118 -15.47 -3.51 -4.88
CA ARG A 118 -16.23 -4.75 -5.01
C ARG A 118 -15.46 -5.84 -5.75
N ALA A 119 -14.72 -5.47 -6.80
CA ALA A 119 -13.87 -6.42 -7.53
C ALA A 119 -12.73 -6.96 -6.65
N GLN A 120 -12.07 -6.10 -5.87
CA GLN A 120 -11.03 -6.50 -4.93
C GLN A 120 -11.58 -7.43 -3.84
N THR A 121 -12.74 -7.10 -3.25
CA THR A 121 -13.41 -7.96 -2.26
C THR A 121 -13.77 -9.31 -2.86
N ALA A 122 -14.26 -9.35 -4.11
CA ALA A 122 -14.56 -10.60 -4.80
C ALA A 122 -13.29 -11.45 -5.03
N ALA A 123 -12.17 -10.81 -5.42
CA ALA A 123 -10.89 -11.48 -5.60
C ALA A 123 -10.36 -12.06 -4.28
N VAL A 124 -10.41 -11.32 -3.18
CA VAL A 124 -9.98 -11.81 -1.84
C VAL A 124 -10.83 -12.99 -1.40
N ARG A 125 -12.15 -12.94 -1.59
CA ARG A 125 -13.06 -14.04 -1.25
C ARG A 125 -12.71 -15.30 -2.04
N TYR A 126 -12.54 -15.15 -3.35
CA TYR A 126 -12.14 -16.24 -4.25
C TYR A 126 -10.85 -16.94 -3.81
N VAL A 127 -9.79 -16.17 -3.54
CA VAL A 127 -8.51 -16.73 -3.07
C VAL A 127 -8.66 -17.43 -1.72
N THR A 128 -9.43 -16.85 -0.80
CA THR A 128 -9.63 -17.39 0.55
C THR A 128 -10.34 -18.74 0.52
N GLU A 129 -11.39 -18.86 -0.30
CA GLU A 129 -12.15 -20.10 -0.47
C GLU A 129 -11.27 -21.22 -1.05
N LEU A 130 -10.51 -20.93 -2.12
CA LEU A 130 -9.66 -21.92 -2.77
C LEU A 130 -8.48 -22.37 -1.92
N ARG A 131 -7.87 -21.46 -1.14
CA ARG A 131 -6.89 -21.85 -0.14
C ARG A 131 -7.48 -22.75 0.94
N GLY A 132 -8.75 -22.52 1.32
CA GLY A 132 -9.49 -23.40 2.23
C GLY A 132 -9.69 -24.82 1.69
N TRP A 133 -9.66 -25.00 0.37
CA TRP A 133 -9.70 -26.31 -0.29
C TRP A 133 -8.31 -26.88 -0.60
N GLY A 134 -7.23 -26.17 -0.24
CA GLY A 134 -5.85 -26.63 -0.37
C GLY A 134 -5.15 -26.28 -1.68
N PHE A 135 -5.72 -25.41 -2.51
CA PHE A 135 -5.07 -24.98 -3.75
C PHE A 135 -3.92 -24.02 -3.49
N THR A 136 -2.86 -24.16 -4.29
CA THR A 136 -1.70 -23.28 -4.31
C THR A 136 -2.00 -21.97 -5.06
N ASP A 137 -1.23 -20.92 -4.78
CA ASP A 137 -1.40 -19.61 -5.45
C ASP A 137 -1.23 -19.72 -6.99
N GLU A 138 -0.38 -20.63 -7.45
CA GLU A 138 -0.17 -20.90 -8.88
C GLU A 138 -1.43 -21.51 -9.52
N GLU A 139 -2.02 -22.53 -8.90
CA GLU A 139 -3.29 -23.13 -9.35
C GLU A 139 -4.44 -22.11 -9.32
N ILE A 140 -4.54 -21.33 -8.25
CA ILE A 140 -5.54 -20.27 -8.07
C ILE A 140 -5.47 -19.25 -9.21
N SER A 141 -4.26 -18.77 -9.54
CA SER A 141 -4.07 -17.87 -10.67
C SER A 141 -4.41 -18.52 -12.02
N GLY A 142 -4.11 -19.82 -12.16
CA GLY A 142 -4.41 -20.61 -13.34
C GLY A 142 -5.90 -20.75 -13.63
N PHE A 143 -6.74 -20.92 -12.60
CA PHE A 143 -8.19 -20.97 -12.75
C PHE A 143 -8.77 -19.65 -13.29
N VAL A 144 -8.31 -18.50 -12.80
CA VAL A 144 -8.74 -17.18 -13.33
C VAL A 144 -8.31 -17.03 -14.79
N ALA A 145 -7.06 -17.39 -15.11
CA ALA A 145 -6.55 -17.32 -16.48
C ALA A 145 -7.32 -18.24 -17.44
N ALA A 146 -7.71 -19.45 -16.99
CA ALA A 146 -8.54 -20.36 -17.76
C ALA A 146 -9.96 -19.81 -17.98
N ALA A 147 -10.59 -19.26 -16.95
CA ALA A 147 -11.91 -18.64 -17.04
C ALA A 147 -11.93 -17.46 -18.02
N LEU A 148 -10.91 -16.59 -17.99
CA LEU A 148 -10.78 -15.46 -18.92
C LEU A 148 -10.66 -15.91 -20.38
N ARG A 149 -9.96 -17.02 -20.65
CA ARG A 149 -9.85 -17.60 -22.00
C ARG A 149 -11.17 -18.18 -22.51
N GLY A 150 -12.05 -18.65 -21.61
CA GLY A 150 -13.33 -19.26 -21.96
C GLY A 150 -14.51 -18.28 -22.07
N LEU A 151 -14.31 -17.01 -21.70
CA LEU A 151 -15.32 -15.94 -21.78
C LEU A 151 -15.25 -15.12 -23.08
N GLY A 152 -14.33 -15.47 -23.98
CA GLY A 152 -14.13 -14.82 -25.29
C GLY A 152 -14.85 -15.54 -26.42
#